data_AF-X0YMB2-F1
#
_entry.id   AF-X0YMB2-F1
#
_cell.length_a   1.000
_cell.length_b   1.000
_cell.length_c   1.000
_cell.angle_alpha   90.00
_cell.angle_beta   90.00
_cell.angle_gamma   90.00
#
_symmetry.space_group_name_H-M   'P 1'
#
loop_
_entity.id
_entity.type
_entity.pdbx_description
1 polymer ?
#
loop_
_entity_poly.entity_id
_entity_poly.type
_entity_poly.pdbx_seq_one_letter_code
_entity_poly.pdbx_strand_id
1 'polypeptide(L)'
;TGGLNIYSLAFMVILFNAAQWLLAPYLVNAIYKVRRLDPEENPGLHMTFDDLSARSGVKTPKLMISSMPIPNAFAYGSPLTGNHVAATQGLLTSLDGEEVEAVLAHELGHIKHRDVQVTMLISVLPSLFYILARSTMFARYGSRDRRDGGGLAL
;
A
#
# COMPACT_ATOMS: atom_id res chain seq x y z
N THR A 1 -21.21 23.54 18.67
CA THR A 1 -20.13 22.52 18.72
C THR A 1 -20.19 21.69 17.45
N GLY A 2 -19.40 22.08 16.44
CA GLY A 2 -19.44 21.51 15.09
C GLY A 2 -18.78 20.14 15.01
N GLY A 3 -19.51 19.11 15.42
CA GLY A 3 -19.09 17.73 15.17
C GLY A 3 -19.13 17.45 13.67
N LEU A 4 -17.98 17.10 13.08
CA LEU A 4 -17.89 16.65 11.69
C LEU A 4 -18.98 15.61 11.41
N ASN A 5 -19.84 15.90 10.43
CA ASN A 5 -20.91 15.01 9.99
C ASN A 5 -20.30 13.65 9.61
N ILE A 6 -20.92 12.54 9.99
CA ILE A 6 -20.43 11.19 9.69
C ILE A 6 -20.14 10.99 8.19
N TYR A 7 -20.94 11.62 7.32
CA TYR A 7 -20.70 11.63 5.88
C TYR A 7 -19.40 12.35 5.50
N SER A 8 -19.09 13.47 6.15
CA SER A 8 -17.83 14.20 5.93
C SER A 8 -16.61 13.42 6.43
N LEU A 9 -16.75 12.70 7.55
CA LEU A 9 -15.69 11.85 8.10
C LEU A 9 -15.43 10.64 7.20
N ALA A 10 -16.49 9.96 6.73
CA ALA A 10 -16.37 8.85 5.79
C ALA A 10 -15.74 9.29 4.47
N PHE A 11 -16.18 10.44 3.93
CA PHE A 11 -15.58 11.02 2.73
C PHE A 11 -14.09 11.31 2.91
N MET A 12 -13.71 11.94 4.04
CA MET A 12 -12.31 12.24 4.34
C MET A 12 -11.46 10.96 4.45
N VAL A 13 -11.98 9.89 5.07
CA VAL A 13 -11.26 8.60 5.17
C VAL A 13 -11.04 7.98 3.79
N ILE A 14 -12.06 7.96 2.95
CA ILE A 14 -11.96 7.42 1.58
C ILE A 14 -10.98 8.27 0.76
N LEU A 15 -11.13 9.60 0.80
CA LEU A 15 -10.25 10.52 0.09
C LEU A 15 -8.80 10.37 0.53
N PHE A 16 -8.55 10.29 1.83
CA PHE A 16 -7.21 10.13 2.38
C PHE A 16 -6.57 8.81 1.96
N ASN A 17 -7.29 7.68 2.08
CA ASN A 17 -6.77 6.39 1.62
C ASN A 17 -6.50 6.39 0.11
N ALA A 18 -7.40 6.95 -0.69
CA ALA A 18 -7.20 7.06 -2.13
C ALA A 18 -5.98 7.92 -2.47
N ALA A 19 -5.82 9.08 -1.81
CA ALA A 19 -4.66 9.94 -1.99
C ALA A 19 -3.36 9.22 -1.60
N GLN A 20 -3.34 8.52 -0.46
CA GLN A 20 -2.19 7.71 -0.04
C GLN A 20 -1.82 6.65 -1.08
N TRP A 21 -2.80 5.91 -1.62
CA TRP A 21 -2.54 4.90 -2.64
C TRP A 21 -1.93 5.47 -3.92
N LEU A 22 -2.45 6.61 -4.37
CA LEU A 22 -1.97 7.28 -5.58
C LEU A 22 -0.56 7.87 -5.40
N LEU A 23 -0.26 8.38 -4.20
CA LEU A 23 1.00 9.06 -3.90
C LEU A 23 2.08 8.13 -3.32
N ALA A 24 1.71 6.94 -2.84
CA ALA A 24 2.63 5.99 -2.22
C ALA A 24 3.87 5.67 -3.08
N PRO A 25 3.77 5.42 -4.39
CA PRO A 25 4.95 5.15 -5.20
C PRO A 25 5.95 6.31 -5.24
N TYR A 26 5.48 7.57 -5.19
CA TYR A 26 6.36 8.73 -5.14
C TYR A 26 7.10 8.82 -3.80
N LEU A 27 6.41 8.53 -2.69
CA LEU A 27 7.01 8.48 -1.36
C LEU A 27 8.04 7.35 -1.26
N VAL A 28 7.70 6.15 -1.74
CA VAL A 28 8.62 5.00 -1.79
C VAL A 28 9.86 5.35 -2.60
N ASN A 29 9.70 5.97 -3.78
CA ASN A 29 10.82 6.38 -4.61
C ASN A 29 11.75 7.37 -3.89
N ALA A 30 11.19 8.33 -3.16
CA ALA A 30 11.95 9.32 -2.41
C ALA A 30 12.70 8.70 -1.21
N ILE A 31 12.02 7.86 -0.43
CA ILE A 31 12.58 7.24 0.79
C ILE A 31 13.68 6.24 0.42
N TYR A 32 13.39 5.35 -0.52
CA TYR A 32 14.32 4.30 -0.92
C TYR A 32 15.35 4.78 -1.96
N LYS A 33 15.24 6.03 -2.43
CA LYS A 33 16.07 6.60 -3.50
C LYS A 33 16.20 5.65 -4.69
N VAL A 34 15.09 5.03 -5.07
CA VAL A 34 15.08 4.10 -6.20
C VAL A 34 15.13 4.86 -7.51
N ARG A 35 15.83 4.28 -8.47
CA ARG A 35 15.83 4.72 -9.87
C ARG A 35 15.51 3.54 -10.76
N ARG A 36 15.08 3.82 -11.99
CA ARG A 36 14.92 2.76 -12.99
C ARG A 36 16.28 2.15 -13.27
N LEU A 37 16.35 0.82 -13.32
CA LEU A 37 17.54 0.13 -13.77
C LEU A 37 17.57 0.16 -15.30
N ASP A 38 18.62 0.73 -15.88
CA ASP A 38 18.77 0.73 -17.34
C ASP A 38 19.20 -0.67 -17.81
N PRO A 39 18.69 -1.16 -18.95
CA PRO A 39 19.04 -2.48 -19.48
C PRO A 39 20.53 -2.72 -19.70
N GLU A 40 21.28 -1.65 -19.97
CA GLU A 40 22.72 -1.69 -20.21
C GLU A 40 23.53 -1.86 -18.91
N GLU A 41 23.00 -1.44 -17.76
CA GLU A 41 23.72 -1.53 -16.48
C GLU A 41 23.80 -2.96 -15.95
N ASN A 42 22.72 -3.73 -16.12
CA ASN A 42 22.70 -5.14 -15.74
C ASN A 42 21.77 -5.93 -16.68
N PRO A 43 22.26 -6.31 -17.88
CA PRO A 43 21.45 -7.00 -18.88
C PRO A 43 21.01 -8.38 -18.41
N GLY A 44 21.84 -9.07 -17.61
CA GLY A 44 21.51 -10.38 -17.06
C GLY A 44 20.28 -10.32 -16.15
N LEU A 45 20.25 -9.37 -15.22
CA LEU A 45 19.11 -9.20 -14.31
C LEU A 45 17.83 -8.81 -15.05
N HIS A 46 17.92 -7.95 -16.08
CA HIS A 46 16.77 -7.62 -16.92
C HIS A 46 16.24 -8.84 -17.68
N MET A 47 17.12 -9.65 -18.29
CA MET A 47 16.72 -10.87 -19.00
C MET A 47 16.03 -11.86 -18.07
N THR A 48 16.60 -12.12 -16.89
CA THR A 48 15.97 -13.00 -15.89
C THR A 48 14.62 -12.44 -15.46
N PHE A 49 14.53 -11.13 -15.18
CA PHE A 49 13.28 -10.51 -14.74
C PHE A 49 12.18 -10.52 -15.81
N ASP A 50 12.56 -10.34 -17.07
CA ASP A 50 11.65 -10.43 -18.22
C ASP A 50 11.12 -11.85 -18.41
N ASP A 51 12.00 -12.86 -18.31
CA ASP A 51 11.61 -14.28 -18.38
C ASP A 51 10.69 -14.66 -17.20
N LEU A 52 11.02 -14.26 -15.97
CA LEU A 52 10.17 -14.45 -14.80
C LEU A 52 8.78 -13.81 -14.97
N SER A 53 8.74 -12.58 -15.51
CA SER A 53 7.49 -11.86 -15.76
C SER A 53 6.63 -12.59 -16.79
N ALA A 54 7.26 -13.06 -17.87
CA ALA A 54 6.60 -13.83 -18.92
C ALA A 54 6.05 -15.16 -18.40
N ARG A 55 6.85 -15.94 -17.66
CA ARG A 55 6.44 -17.21 -17.03
C ARG A 55 5.32 -17.01 -16.02
N SER A 56 5.34 -15.88 -15.29
CA SER A 56 4.31 -15.55 -14.31
C SER A 56 2.99 -15.10 -14.94
N GLY A 57 2.98 -14.76 -16.24
CA GLY A 57 1.82 -14.27 -16.97
C GLY A 57 1.42 -12.85 -16.57
N VAL A 58 2.35 -12.04 -16.08
CA VAL A 58 2.12 -10.65 -15.68
C VAL A 58 2.76 -9.70 -16.68
N LYS A 59 2.13 -8.54 -16.91
CA LYS A 59 2.78 -7.47 -17.67
C LYS A 59 4.04 -7.05 -16.93
N THR A 60 5.19 -7.11 -17.59
CA THR A 60 6.50 -6.78 -17.00
C THR A 60 6.45 -5.46 -16.24
N PRO A 61 6.61 -5.50 -14.91
CA PRO A 61 6.70 -4.29 -14.09
C PRO A 61 7.97 -3.51 -14.42
N LYS A 62 8.04 -2.24 -13.99
CA LYS A 62 9.31 -1.51 -14.10
C LYS A 62 10.30 -2.03 -13.04
N LEU A 63 11.44 -2.53 -13.50
CA LEU A 63 12.54 -2.93 -12.63
C LEU A 63 13.30 -1.69 -12.13
N MET A 64 13.40 -1.57 -10.81
CA MET A 64 13.99 -0.43 -10.12
C MET A 64 15.16 -0.91 -9.26
N ILE A 65 16.17 -0.06 -9.07
CA ILE A 65 17.30 -0.32 -8.19
C ILE A 65 17.45 0.78 -7.14
N SER A 66 17.68 0.38 -5.89
CA SER A 66 18.02 1.28 -4.78
C SER A 66 19.50 1.13 -4.43
N SER A 67 20.17 2.25 -4.16
CA SER A 67 21.56 2.27 -3.68
C SER A 67 21.72 1.90 -2.21
N MET A 68 20.64 1.54 -1.50
CA MET A 68 20.72 1.21 -0.09
C MET A 68 21.48 -0.11 0.16
N PRO A 69 22.32 -0.16 1.21
CA PRO A 69 23.15 -1.33 1.51
C PRO A 69 22.37 -2.43 2.27
N ILE A 70 21.16 -2.15 2.72
CA ILE A 70 20.34 -3.10 3.48
C ILE A 70 19.64 -4.04 2.50
N PRO A 71 19.83 -5.38 2.59
CA PRO A 71 19.18 -6.34 1.70
C PRO A 71 17.66 -6.27 1.79
N ASN A 72 17.04 -5.86 0.68
CA ASN A 72 15.59 -5.83 0.51
C ASN A 72 15.20 -5.84 -0.99
N ALA A 73 14.05 -6.40 -1.29
CA ALA A 73 13.33 -6.24 -2.55
C ALA A 73 11.83 -6.12 -2.25
N PHE A 74 11.09 -5.37 -3.07
CA PHE A 74 9.66 -5.17 -2.85
C PHE A 74 8.92 -4.74 -4.12
N ALA A 75 7.69 -5.23 -4.25
CA ALA A 75 6.72 -4.79 -5.24
C ALA A 75 5.86 -3.62 -4.73
N TYR A 76 5.63 -2.63 -5.58
CA TYR A 76 4.78 -1.48 -5.25
C TYR A 76 4.18 -0.84 -6.50
N GLY A 77 3.09 -0.10 -6.36
CA GLY A 77 2.46 0.54 -7.50
C GLY A 77 1.18 1.27 -7.18
N SER A 78 0.73 2.04 -8.17
CA SER A 78 -0.56 2.73 -8.18
C SER A 78 -1.12 2.74 -9.61
N PRO A 79 -2.41 3.06 -9.80
CA PRO A 79 -2.99 3.22 -11.12
C PRO A 79 -2.30 4.30 -11.96
N LEU A 80 -1.72 5.33 -11.31
CA LEU A 80 -1.06 6.43 -12.01
C LEU A 80 0.32 6.04 -12.55
N THR A 81 1.06 5.26 -11.77
CA THR A 81 2.48 4.97 -12.06
C THR A 81 2.69 3.60 -12.72
N GLY A 82 1.71 2.68 -12.57
CA GLY A 82 1.85 1.26 -12.85
C GLY A 82 2.56 0.51 -11.71
N ASN A 83 2.86 -0.77 -11.97
CA ASN A 83 3.56 -1.66 -11.05
C ASN A 83 5.08 -1.55 -11.22
N HIS A 84 5.79 -1.61 -10.11
CA HIS A 84 7.25 -1.56 -10.01
C HIS A 84 7.72 -2.68 -9.10
N VAL A 85 8.92 -3.18 -9.36
CA VAL A 85 9.66 -4.06 -8.44
C VAL A 85 11.00 -3.39 -8.22
N ALA A 86 11.35 -3.13 -6.96
CA ALA A 86 12.64 -2.58 -6.60
C ALA A 86 13.50 -3.65 -5.91
N ALA A 87 14.78 -3.71 -6.29
CA ALA A 87 15.81 -4.44 -5.56
C ALA A 87 16.86 -3.47 -5.04
N THR A 88 17.37 -3.70 -3.83
CA THR A 88 18.47 -2.92 -3.26
C THR A 88 19.81 -3.46 -3.69
N GLN A 89 20.82 -2.59 -3.77
CA GLN A 89 22.20 -3.00 -4.00
C GLN A 89 22.66 -4.00 -2.94
N GLY A 90 22.27 -3.78 -1.67
CA GLY A 90 22.55 -4.71 -0.58
C GLY A 90 22.05 -6.13 -0.85
N LEU A 91 20.86 -6.28 -1.44
CA LEU A 91 20.31 -7.59 -1.80
C LEU A 91 21.13 -8.24 -2.93
N LEU A 92 21.38 -7.48 -4.00
CA LEU A 92 22.10 -7.99 -5.18
C LEU A 92 23.57 -8.35 -4.89
N THR A 93 24.17 -7.77 -3.84
CA THR A 93 25.52 -8.14 -3.41
C THR A 93 25.56 -9.26 -2.38
N SER A 94 24.44 -9.53 -1.69
CA SER A 94 24.37 -10.53 -0.61
C SER A 94 23.89 -11.88 -1.07
N LEU A 95 23.12 -11.92 -2.15
CA LEU A 95 22.51 -13.13 -2.71
C LEU A 95 23.16 -13.49 -4.04
N ASP A 96 23.16 -14.78 -4.38
CA ASP A 96 23.54 -15.24 -5.71
C ASP A 96 22.40 -15.05 -6.74
N GLY A 97 22.68 -15.38 -8.00
CA GLY A 97 21.71 -15.19 -9.09
C GLY A 97 20.42 -15.99 -8.91
N GLU A 98 20.50 -17.21 -8.39
CA GLU A 98 19.34 -18.11 -8.20
C GLU A 98 18.48 -17.63 -7.03
N GLU A 99 19.11 -17.17 -5.95
CA GLU A 99 18.44 -16.58 -4.80
C GLU A 99 17.77 -15.24 -5.17
N VAL A 100 18.42 -14.40 -5.98
CA VAL A 100 17.81 -13.16 -6.50
C VAL A 100 16.61 -13.48 -7.39
N GLU A 101 16.73 -14.47 -8.28
CA GLU A 101 15.62 -14.93 -9.11
C GLU A 101 14.42 -15.38 -8.27
N ALA A 102 14.66 -16.18 -7.22
CA ALA A 102 13.62 -16.63 -6.31
C ALA A 102 12.90 -15.48 -5.59
N VAL A 103 13.65 -14.48 -5.11
CA VAL A 103 13.08 -13.28 -4.47
C VAL A 103 12.26 -12.46 -5.46
N LEU A 104 12.78 -12.21 -6.67
CA LEU A 104 12.05 -11.46 -7.69
C LEU A 104 10.78 -12.19 -8.15
N ALA A 105 10.83 -13.52 -8.24
CA ALA A 105 9.67 -14.35 -8.53
C ALA A 105 8.59 -14.23 -7.43
N HIS A 106 9.00 -14.19 -6.16
CA HIS A 106 8.11 -13.94 -5.03
C HIS A 106 7.42 -12.57 -5.15
N GLU A 107 8.18 -11.51 -5.43
CA GLU A 107 7.65 -10.15 -5.61
C GLU A 107 6.70 -10.03 -6.81
N LEU A 108 6.99 -10.73 -7.92
CA LEU A 108 6.06 -10.83 -9.05
C LEU A 108 4.77 -11.56 -8.66
N GLY A 109 4.85 -12.52 -7.74
CA GLY A 109 3.71 -13.18 -7.12
C GLY A 109 2.76 -12.19 -6.45
N HIS A 110 3.27 -11.21 -5.68
CA HIS A 110 2.45 -10.16 -5.07
C HIS A 110 1.73 -9.30 -6.11
N ILE A 111 2.41 -9.00 -7.23
CA ILE A 111 1.80 -8.25 -8.35
C ILE A 111 0.70 -9.07 -9.02
N LYS A 112 0.94 -10.36 -9.24
CA LYS A 112 -0.03 -11.28 -9.85
C LYS A 112 -1.33 -11.38 -9.04
N HIS A 113 -1.20 -11.48 -7.72
CA HIS A 113 -2.34 -11.60 -6.80
C HIS A 113 -2.96 -10.26 -6.40
N ARG A 114 -2.37 -9.14 -6.85
CA ARG A 114 -2.85 -7.77 -6.58
C ARG A 114 -2.86 -7.44 -5.09
N ASP A 115 -1.83 -7.87 -4.37
CA ASP A 115 -1.76 -7.76 -2.91
C ASP A 115 -1.76 -6.30 -2.45
N VAL A 116 -1.18 -5.39 -3.24
CA VAL A 116 -1.22 -3.94 -2.96
C VAL A 116 -2.66 -3.43 -2.94
N GLN A 117 -3.47 -3.80 -3.94
CA GLN A 117 -4.86 -3.38 -4.05
C GLN A 117 -5.73 -4.02 -2.95
N VAL A 118 -5.50 -5.29 -2.66
CA VAL A 118 -6.22 -6.03 -1.61
C VAL A 118 -5.92 -5.43 -0.23
N THR A 119 -4.64 -5.22 0.08
CA THR A 119 -4.22 -4.64 1.36
C THR A 119 -4.73 -3.22 1.53
N MET A 120 -4.73 -2.42 0.46
CA MET A 120 -5.36 -1.09 0.41
C MET A 120 -6.85 -1.11 0.73
N LEU A 121 -7.59 -2.09 0.21
CA LEU A 121 -9.02 -2.21 0.52
C LEU A 121 -9.22 -2.57 2.00
N ILE A 122 -8.40 -3.48 2.52
CA ILE A 122 -8.43 -3.92 3.91
C ILE A 122 -8.04 -2.79 4.87
N SER A 123 -7.11 -1.91 4.50
CA SER A 123 -6.64 -0.79 5.35
C SER A 123 -7.72 0.24 5.66
N VAL A 124 -8.82 0.26 4.91
CA VAL A 124 -9.98 1.12 5.18
C VAL A 124 -10.82 0.61 6.36
N LEU A 125 -10.80 -0.71 6.63
CA LEU A 125 -11.66 -1.35 7.65
C LEU A 125 -11.46 -0.79 9.07
N PRO A 126 -10.22 -0.59 9.58
CA PRO A 126 -10.02 0.01 10.90
C PRO A 126 -10.67 1.39 11.04
N SER A 127 -10.56 2.23 10.01
CA SER A 127 -11.17 3.56 9.99
C SER A 127 -12.69 3.47 9.98
N LEU A 128 -13.25 2.51 9.23
CA LEU A 128 -14.70 2.25 9.21
C LEU A 128 -15.21 1.79 10.58
N PHE A 129 -14.53 0.82 11.21
CA PHE A 129 -14.91 0.33 12.53
C PHE A 129 -14.80 1.42 13.60
N TYR A 130 -13.78 2.28 13.53
CA TYR A 130 -13.68 3.44 14.41
C TYR A 130 -14.92 4.35 14.31
N ILE A 131 -15.36 4.65 13.09
CA ILE A 131 -16.56 5.48 12.86
C ILE A 131 -17.83 4.81 13.41
N LEU A 132 -17.98 3.49 13.22
CA LEU A 132 -19.12 2.72 13.72
C LEU A 132 -19.14 2.60 15.25
N ALA A 133 -17.99 2.31 15.86
CA ALA A 133 -17.86 2.27 17.32
C ALA A 133 -18.18 3.63 17.93
N ARG A 134 -17.68 4.71 17.31
CA ARG A 134 -17.96 6.07 17.72
C ARG A 134 -19.45 6.39 17.62
N SER A 135 -20.11 6.10 16.50
CA SER A 135 -21.53 6.44 16.30
C SER A 135 -22.44 5.71 17.30
N THR A 136 -22.18 4.42 17.56
CA THR A 136 -22.94 3.61 18.53
C THR A 136 -22.71 4.07 19.97
N MET A 137 -21.48 4.43 20.34
CA MET A 137 -21.17 4.96 21.67
C MET A 137 -21.87 6.30 21.92
N PHE A 138 -21.78 7.25 20.98
CA PHE A 138 -22.46 8.54 21.11
C PHE A 138 -23.99 8.43 21.11
N ALA A 139 -24.56 7.52 20.32
CA ALA A 139 -26.00 7.24 20.35
C ALA A 139 -26.47 6.71 21.72
N ARG A 140 -25.65 5.89 22.38
CA ARG A 140 -25.94 5.37 23.74
C ARG A 140 -25.81 6.42 24.83
N TYR A 141 -24.86 7.34 24.71
CA TYR A 141 -24.72 8.47 25.66
C TYR A 141 -25.79 9.55 25.47
N GLY A 142 -26.12 9.94 24.23
CA GLY A 142 -27.19 10.92 23.97
C GLY A 142 -28.61 10.44 24.29
N SER A 143 -28.81 9.13 24.46
CA SER A 143 -30.09 8.54 24.89
C SER A 143 -30.24 8.50 26.43
N ARG A 144 -29.14 8.64 27.20
CA ARG A 144 -29.20 8.75 28.67
C ARG A 144 -29.69 10.13 29.12
N ASP A 145 -29.26 11.22 28.47
CA ASP A 145 -29.69 12.58 28.82
C ASP A 145 -31.19 12.84 28.60
N ARG A 146 -31.88 12.06 27.74
CA ARG A 146 -33.33 12.22 27.53
C ARG A 146 -34.19 11.50 28.57
N ARG A 147 -33.61 10.65 29.42
CA ARG A 147 -34.36 9.90 30.44
C ARG A 147 -34.41 10.60 31.80
N ASP A 148 -33.48 11.51 32.09
CA ASP A 148 -33.46 12.30 33.34
C ASP A 148 -34.20 13.65 33.24
N GLY A 149 -34.70 14.04 32.05
CA GLY A 149 -35.47 15.28 31.84
C GLY A 149 -37.00 15.13 31.92
N GLY A 150 -37.52 13.95 32.26
CA GLY A 150 -38.96 13.63 32.24
C GLY A 150 -39.68 13.67 33.59
N GLY A 151 -39.07 14.24 34.63
CA GLY A 151 -39.57 14.16 36.00
C GLY A 151 -39.59 15.49 36.75
N LEU A 152 -40.22 16.53 36.20
CA LEU A 152 -40.67 17.72 36.95
C LEU A 152 -41.91 18.30 36.26
N ALA A 153 -43.07 17.73 36.58
CA ALA A 153 -44.37 18.37 36.42
C ALA A 153 -44.97 18.50 37.83
N LEU A 154 -44.73 19.67 38.43
CA LEU A 154 -45.57 20.26 39.49
C LEU A 154 -46.31 21.44 38.85
#